data_AF-A0A561PVT5-F1
#
_entry.id   AF-A0A561PVT5-F1
#
_cell.length_a   1.000
_cell.length_b   1.000
_cell.length_c   1.000
_cell.angle_alpha   90.00
_cell.angle_beta   90.00
_cell.angle_gamma   90.00
#
_symmetry.space_group_name_H-M   'P 1'
#
loop_
_entity.id
_entity.type
_entity.pdbx_description
1 polymer ?
#
loop_
_entity_poly.entity_id
_entity_poly.type
_entity_poly.pdbx_seq_one_letter_code
_entity_poly.pdbx_strand_id
1 'polypeptide(L)' 'MKWSARDLRLTRVQAVYLQQRNSSVHQAVTDRTEMILKSRGMLQWRPNKDGEYFLENSQKGEVALERWKGKGI' A
#
# COMPACT_ATOMS: atom_id res chain seq x y z
N MET A 1 16.33 1.45 -10.89
CA MET A 1 15.30 1.47 -9.81
C MET A 1 16.00 1.55 -8.45
N LYS A 2 15.56 2.42 -7.53
CA LYS A 2 16.23 2.67 -6.23
C LYS A 2 15.81 1.73 -5.09
N TRP A 3 14.80 0.88 -5.26
CA TRP A 3 14.27 0.00 -4.19
C TRP A 3 14.69 -1.45 -4.39
N SER A 4 15.12 -2.10 -3.30
CA SER A 4 15.47 -3.52 -3.31
C SER A 4 14.24 -4.42 -3.29
N ALA A 5 14.42 -5.71 -3.59
CA ALA A 5 13.36 -6.71 -3.48
C ALA A 5 12.80 -6.81 -2.04
N ARG A 6 13.62 -6.53 -1.02
CA ARG A 6 13.19 -6.49 0.38
C ARG A 6 12.31 -5.27 0.65
N ASP A 7 12.67 -4.12 0.10
CA ASP A 7 11.88 -2.88 0.26
C ASP A 7 10.48 -3.01 -0.35
N LEU A 8 10.36 -3.74 -1.45
CA LEU A 8 9.11 -3.99 -2.17
C LEU A 8 8.33 -5.21 -1.66
N ARG A 9 8.84 -5.93 -0.67
CA ARG A 9 8.16 -7.14 -0.17
C ARG A 9 6.87 -6.76 0.55
N LEU A 10 5.76 -7.33 0.11
CA LEU A 10 4.47 -7.19 0.75
C LEU A 10 4.10 -8.49 1.49
N THR A 11 3.30 -8.36 2.55
CA THR A 11 2.50 -9.46 3.07
C THR A 11 1.16 -9.51 2.32
N ARG A 12 0.42 -10.62 2.42
CA ARG A 12 -0.93 -10.74 1.83
C ARG A 12 -1.85 -9.61 2.31
N VAL A 13 -1.85 -9.31 3.61
CA VAL A 13 -2.69 -8.25 4.20
C VAL A 13 -2.31 -6.88 3.66
N GLN A 14 -1.01 -6.58 3.52
CA GLN A 14 -0.54 -5.34 2.92
C GLN A 14 -0.95 -5.22 1.44
N ALA A 15 -0.83 -6.30 0.68
CA ALA A 15 -1.25 -6.32 -0.72
C ALA A 15 -2.76 -6.10 -0.88
N VAL A 16 -3.58 -6.76 -0.05
CA VAL A 16 -5.04 -6.56 -0.02
C VAL A 16 -5.38 -5.11 0.34
N TYR A 17 -4.74 -4.55 1.36
CA TYR A 17 -4.94 -3.14 1.72
C TYR A 17 -4.56 -2.18 0.57
N LEU A 18 -3.44 -2.43 -0.11
CA LEU A 18 -3.03 -1.61 -1.27
C LEU A 18 -4.00 -1.70 -2.46
N GLN A 19 -4.81 -2.77 -2.54
CA GLN A 19 -5.83 -2.97 -3.57
C GLN A 19 -7.20 -2.40 -3.18
N GLN A 20 -7.63 -2.63 -1.94
CA GLN A 20 -9.02 -2.46 -1.52
C GLN A 20 -9.19 -1.37 -0.45
N ARG A 21 -8.09 -0.81 0.08
CA ARG A 21 -8.08 0.13 1.22
C ARG A 21 -8.73 -0.41 2.50
N ASN A 22 -8.94 -1.72 2.56
CA ASN A 22 -9.55 -2.41 3.69
C ASN A 22 -8.90 -3.78 3.87
N SER A 23 -8.73 -4.22 5.11
CA SER A 23 -8.44 -5.60 5.44
C SER A 23 -9.73 -6.28 5.91
N SER A 24 -10.11 -7.38 5.27
CA SER A 24 -11.34 -8.13 5.59
C SER A 24 -11.35 -8.79 6.99
N VAL A 25 -10.30 -8.62 7.79
CA VAL A 25 -10.10 -9.35 9.05
C VAL A 25 -10.59 -8.55 10.26
N HIS A 26 -10.13 -7.30 10.45
CA HIS A 26 -10.54 -6.43 11.57
C HIS A 26 -10.07 -4.98 11.36
N GLN A 27 -10.81 -3.99 11.87
CA GLN A 27 -10.45 -2.57 11.79
C GLN A 27 -9.06 -2.27 12.37
N ALA A 28 -8.73 -2.83 13.53
CA ALA A 28 -7.40 -2.65 14.14
C ALA A 28 -6.25 -3.18 13.26
N VAL A 29 -6.51 -4.22 12.44
CA VAL A 29 -5.54 -4.75 11.48
C VAL A 29 -5.42 -3.80 10.28
N THR A 30 -6.52 -3.23 9.81
CA THR A 30 -6.55 -2.19 8.76
C THR A 30 -5.72 -0.98 9.19
N ASP A 31 -5.96 -0.43 10.37
CA ASP A 31 -5.27 0.77 10.89
C ASP A 31 -3.77 0.52 11.04
N ARG A 32 -3.40 -0.63 11.63
CA ARG A 32 -1.99 -1.02 11.77
C ARG A 32 -1.32 -1.21 10.41
N THR A 33 -2.01 -1.79 9.44
CA THR A 33 -1.48 -2.02 8.09
C THR A 33 -1.25 -0.71 7.36
N GLU A 34 -2.20 0.22 7.47
CA GLU A 34 -2.07 1.58 6.93
C GLU A 34 -0.85 2.29 7.52
N MET A 35 -0.70 2.28 8.85
CA MET A 35 0.44 2.91 9.52
C MET A 35 1.78 2.34 9.04
N ILE A 36 1.89 1.02 8.89
CA ILE A 36 3.10 0.37 8.37
C ILE A 36 3.36 0.75 6.92
N LEU A 37 2.34 0.82 6.08
CA LEU A 37 2.51 1.19 4.67
C LEU A 37 2.89 2.67 4.51
N LYS A 38 2.33 3.56 5.36
CA LYS A 38 2.74 4.97 5.46
C LYS A 38 4.21 5.09 5.87
N SER A 39 4.64 4.42 6.94
CA SER A 39 6.04 4.48 7.40
C SER A 39 7.04 3.93 6.37
N ARG A 40 6.59 3.00 5.52
CA ARG A 40 7.38 2.47 4.40
C ARG A 40 7.37 3.35 3.16
N GLY A 41 6.65 4.46 3.15
CA GLY A 41 6.51 5.37 2.01
C GLY A 41 5.76 4.74 0.83
N MET A 42 4.85 3.80 1.11
CA MET A 42 4.03 3.11 0.10
C MET A 42 2.65 3.74 -0.10
N LEU A 43 2.28 4.66 0.80
CA LEU A 43 1.06 5.44 0.73
C LEU A 43 1.42 6.92 0.74
N GLN A 44 0.62 7.73 0.05
CA GLN A 44 0.77 9.17 0.01
C GLN A 44 -0.59 9.86 0.02
N TRP A 45 -0.66 11.03 0.65
CA TRP A 45 -1.82 11.91 0.55
C TRP A 45 -1.72 12.73 -0.73
N ARG A 46 -2.80 12.77 -1.49
CA ARG A 46 -2.90 13.62 -2.69
C ARG A 46 -4.18 14.44 -2.63
N PRO A 47 -4.16 15.72 -3.03
CA PRO A 47 -5.39 16.47 -3.23
C PRO A 47 -6.12 15.96 -4.47
N ASN A 48 -7.45 15.90 -4.40
CA ASN A 48 -8.32 15.77 -5.55
C ASN A 48 -8.58 17.14 -6.19
N LYS A 49 -9.38 17.17 -7.27
CA LYS A 49 -9.73 18.41 -7.98
C LYS A 49 -10.56 19.38 -7.13
N ASP A 50 -11.21 18.87 -6.09
CA ASP A 50 -12.07 19.61 -5.17
C ASP A 50 -11.31 20.13 -3.93
N GLY A 51 -10.01 19.84 -3.83
CA GLY A 51 -9.15 20.26 -2.71
C GLY A 51 -9.18 19.33 -1.50
N GLU A 52 -9.94 18.23 -1.53
CA GLU A 52 -9.93 17.21 -0.49
C GLU A 52 -8.73 16.28 -0.66
N TYR A 53 -8.16 15.82 0.46
CA TYR A 53 -7.04 14.88 0.43
C TYR A 53 -7.54 13.45 0.52
N PHE A 54 -7.05 12.59 -0.38
CA PHE A 54 -7.29 11.15 -0.34
C PHE A 54 -5.97 10.39 -0.26
N LEU A 55 -6.03 9.21 0.36
CA LEU A 55 -4.87 8.34 0.54
C LEU A 55 -4.74 7.39 -0.65
N GLU A 56 -3.68 7.57 -1.44
CA GLU A 56 -3.37 6.74 -2.60
C GLU A 56 -2.09 5.93 -2.43
N ASN A 57 -1.85 5.00 -3.35
CA ASN A 57 -0.58 4.29 -3.41
C ASN A 57 0.47 5.29 -3.90
N SER A 58 1.63 5.32 -3.26
CA SER A 58 2.78 5.99 -3.87
C SER A 58 3.33 5.14 -5.02
N GLN A 59 4.22 5.71 -5.84
CA GLN A 59 4.94 4.95 -6.87
C GLN A 59 5.61 3.69 -6.30
N LYS A 60 6.15 3.76 -5.07
CA LYS A 60 6.74 2.60 -4.40
C LYS A 60 5.69 1.54 -4.06
N GLY A 61 4.50 1.98 -3.60
CA GLY A 61 3.38 1.10 -3.30
C GLY A 61 2.84 0.39 -4.55
N GLU A 62 2.74 1.10 -5.67
CA GLU A 62 2.32 0.54 -6.96
C GLU A 62 3.31 -0.52 -7.45
N VAL A 63 4.60 -0.20 -7.51
CA VAL A 63 5.64 -1.14 -7.94
C VAL A 63 5.69 -2.37 -7.02
N ALA A 64 5.51 -2.19 -5.71
CA ALA A 64 5.43 -3.30 -4.76
C ALA A 64 4.21 -4.20 -5.04
N LEU A 65 3.06 -3.60 -5.35
CA LEU A 65 1.83 -4.31 -5.65
C LEU A 65 1.91 -5.06 -6.99
N GLU A 66 2.46 -4.46 -8.03
CA GLU A 66 2.72 -5.11 -9.32
C GLU A 66 3.64 -6.32 -9.16
N ARG A 67 4.75 -6.15 -8.42
CA ARG A 67 5.67 -7.25 -8.12
C ARG A 67 4.99 -8.38 -7.35
N TRP A 68 4.08 -8.06 -6.44
CA TRP A 68 3.31 -9.07 -5.71
C TRP A 68 2.37 -9.85 -6.64
N LYS A 69 1.64 -9.17 -7.54
CA LYS A 69 0.76 -9.80 -8.54
C LYS A 69 1.54 -10.69 -9.52
N GLY A 70 2.70 -10.24 -9.98
CA GLY A 70 3.57 -11.00 -10.90
C GLY A 70 4.25 -12.22 -10.25
N LYS A 71 4.23 -12.32 -8.92
CA LYS A 71 4.68 -13.49 -8.16
C LYS A 71 3.54 -14.46 -7.84
N GLY A 72 2.53 -14.52 -8.71
CA GLY A 72 1.34 -15.37 -8.57
C GLY A 72 1.66 -16.68 -7.85
N ILE A 73 0.97 -16.89 -6.72
CA ILE A 73 0.88 -18.20 -6.07
C ILE A 73 0.03 -19.09 -6.98
#